data_AF-A0A5A7RUT8-F1
#
_entry.id   AF-A0A5A7RUT8-F1
#
_cell.length_a   1.000
_cell.length_b   1.000
_cell.length_c   1.000
_cell.angle_alpha   90.00
_cell.angle_beta   90.00
_cell.angle_gamma   90.00
#
_symmetry.space_group_name_H-M   'P 1'
#
loop_
_entity.id
_entity.type
_entity.pdbx_description
1 polymer ?
#
loop_
_entity_poly.entity_id
_entity_poly.type
_entity_poly.pdbx_seq_one_letter_code
_entity_poly.pdbx_strand_id
1 'polypeptide(L)'
;MNGRDDAEKVKYYIKQEIEQDGIRYVMLVGGRHGGILHEKWWVPVRYSHLDTSSPDWKEPSYLSDLYFADVYKYEDGEIVFEDWDSNGNGKYAEWSALSKDILDLNPDVYVGRLACRSVGEVKNMVNKIIEYETSNAMQQDWFKRMVVIGGDTFPDDPDDPYYEGEISTGKSLEYMAPMGIEPVKLWASDGSLLKDQAPDTAWKNVVEAISQGAGFVDFEGHGNPMSWATHPPHDKNTWITGMQVIHMRLLQNKGMYPILMVGGCHNSQFNVSVLNLINLNLKKSYEAYWKSEWSPESWGWWIVKMPDKGAIASIGCTGLGYGAIYDTNKDGIPDCIQQYGGWIDIQFFKLIGNGNATYVGDAHSMAIADYVANFETMRDNIDCKTVQEWVLLGDPTLKIGGYES
;
A
#
# COMPACT_ATOMS: atom_id res chain seq x y z
N MET A 1 -6.06 -23.86 19.38
CA MET A 1 -5.93 -23.50 17.95
C MET A 1 -4.73 -24.24 17.39
N ASN A 2 -4.87 -24.91 16.25
CA ASN A 2 -3.93 -25.91 15.73
C ASN A 2 -2.84 -25.33 14.79
N GLY A 3 -2.59 -24.02 14.82
CA GLY A 3 -1.57 -23.40 13.96
C GLY A 3 -0.13 -23.71 14.40
N ARG A 4 0.74 -23.91 13.40
CA ARG A 4 2.19 -24.16 13.49
C ARG A 4 2.92 -23.01 14.19
N ASP A 5 2.50 -21.77 13.94
CA ASP A 5 3.02 -20.57 14.57
C ASP A 5 1.90 -19.56 14.93
N ASP A 6 2.26 -18.42 15.49
CA ASP A 6 1.28 -17.45 15.99
C ASP A 6 0.46 -16.79 14.87
N ALA A 7 1.03 -16.59 13.68
CA ALA A 7 0.29 -16.05 12.55
C ALA A 7 -0.71 -17.07 12.00
N GLU A 8 -0.34 -18.35 11.91
CA GLU A 8 -1.28 -19.38 11.49
C GLU A 8 -2.38 -19.63 12.54
N LYS A 9 -2.09 -19.48 13.84
CA LYS A 9 -3.14 -19.52 14.88
C LYS A 9 -4.18 -18.41 14.67
N VAL A 10 -3.76 -17.19 14.31
CA VAL A 10 -4.68 -16.10 13.97
C VAL A 10 -5.50 -16.46 12.74
N LYS A 11 -4.88 -16.99 11.68
CA LYS A 11 -5.59 -17.41 10.46
C LYS A 11 -6.61 -18.52 10.71
N TYR A 12 -6.28 -19.52 11.53
CA TYR A 12 -7.25 -20.55 11.96
C TYR A 12 -8.38 -19.99 12.80
N TYR A 13 -8.12 -18.97 13.63
CA TYR A 13 -9.19 -18.27 14.35
C TYR A 13 -10.12 -17.57 13.36
N ILE A 14 -9.58 -16.84 12.39
CA ILE A 14 -10.37 -16.20 11.32
C ILE A 14 -11.24 -17.23 10.59
N LYS A 15 -10.66 -18.36 10.16
CA LYS A 15 -11.41 -19.49 9.57
C LYS A 15 -12.59 -19.93 10.45
N GLN A 16 -12.34 -20.11 11.74
CA GLN A 16 -13.37 -20.53 12.69
C GLN A 16 -14.51 -19.50 12.77
N GLU A 17 -14.19 -18.21 12.84
CA GLU A 17 -15.20 -17.14 12.94
C GLU A 17 -15.97 -16.96 11.62
N ILE A 18 -15.34 -17.22 10.47
CA ILE A 18 -16.04 -17.29 9.17
C ILE A 18 -17.09 -18.41 9.22
N GLU A 19 -16.71 -19.59 9.70
CA GLU A 19 -17.59 -20.77 9.74
C GLU A 19 -18.69 -20.69 10.79
N GLN A 20 -18.43 -20.03 11.92
CA GLN A 20 -19.36 -19.92 13.03
C GLN A 20 -20.30 -18.72 12.90
N ASP A 21 -19.74 -17.54 12.62
CA ASP A 21 -20.43 -16.26 12.69
C ASP A 21 -20.54 -15.56 11.33
N GLY A 22 -19.89 -16.08 10.29
CA GLY A 22 -19.95 -15.51 8.94
C GLY A 22 -19.28 -14.15 8.82
N ILE A 23 -18.21 -13.91 9.59
CA ILE A 23 -17.49 -12.64 9.57
C ILE A 23 -17.01 -12.30 8.16
N ARG A 24 -16.99 -11.00 7.85
CA ARG A 24 -16.52 -10.48 6.56
C ARG A 24 -15.30 -9.58 6.68
N TYR A 25 -15.09 -8.98 7.85
CA TYR A 25 -14.03 -8.00 8.08
C TYR A 25 -13.18 -8.41 9.28
N VAL A 26 -11.86 -8.24 9.15
CA VAL A 26 -10.89 -8.50 10.21
C VAL A 26 -9.95 -7.30 10.32
N MET A 27 -10.00 -6.62 11.46
CA MET A 27 -9.07 -5.53 11.77
C MET A 27 -7.95 -6.02 12.67
N LEU A 28 -6.71 -6.02 12.16
CA LEU A 28 -5.51 -6.38 12.90
C LEU A 28 -4.96 -5.15 13.64
N VAL A 29 -5.05 -5.12 14.97
CA VAL A 29 -4.63 -3.95 15.78
C VAL A 29 -3.31 -4.23 16.49
N GLY A 30 -2.21 -3.89 15.84
CA GLY A 30 -0.87 -3.99 16.41
C GLY A 30 0.25 -3.98 15.37
N GLY A 31 1.33 -3.29 15.69
CA GLY A 31 2.58 -3.24 14.92
C GLY A 31 3.79 -3.78 15.69
N ARG A 32 4.99 -3.45 15.20
CA ARG A 32 6.27 -3.85 15.82
C ARG A 32 6.48 -3.10 17.14
N HIS A 33 6.78 -3.83 18.23
CA HIS A 33 7.08 -3.25 19.56
C HIS A 33 8.53 -3.45 20.01
N GLY A 34 9.43 -3.48 19.03
CA GLY A 34 10.87 -3.51 19.23
C GLY A 34 11.48 -4.82 18.73
N GLY A 35 12.51 -5.26 19.45
CA GLY A 35 13.36 -6.37 19.02
C GLY A 35 14.54 -5.92 18.18
N ILE A 36 15.76 -6.24 18.64
CA ILE A 36 17.03 -5.89 17.95
C ILE A 36 17.48 -7.05 17.06
N LEU A 37 17.54 -8.26 17.62
CA LEU A 37 17.93 -9.47 16.88
C LEU A 37 16.77 -10.12 16.12
N HIS A 38 15.59 -10.09 16.76
CA HIS A 38 14.34 -10.61 16.23
C HIS A 38 13.25 -9.61 16.53
N GLU A 39 12.45 -9.28 15.52
CA GLU A 39 11.32 -8.38 15.64
C GLU A 39 10.30 -8.94 16.63
N LYS A 40 9.66 -8.03 17.39
CA LYS A 40 8.56 -8.39 18.28
C LYS A 40 7.29 -7.70 17.83
N TRP A 41 6.19 -8.44 17.85
CA TRP A 41 4.92 -8.03 17.27
C TRP A 41 3.79 -8.06 18.29
N TRP A 42 2.91 -7.05 18.27
CA TRP A 42 1.72 -7.02 19.12
C TRP A 42 0.65 -7.94 18.55
N VAL A 43 0.54 -7.94 17.23
CA VAL A 43 -0.27 -8.87 16.43
C VAL A 43 0.68 -9.53 15.44
N PRO A 44 0.66 -10.87 15.32
CA PRO A 44 1.51 -11.60 14.37
C PRO A 44 1.44 -11.07 12.94
N VAL A 45 2.50 -11.34 12.18
CA VAL A 45 2.64 -10.98 10.77
C VAL A 45 3.08 -12.22 10.00
N ARG A 46 2.87 -12.22 8.69
CA ARG A 46 3.43 -13.22 7.78
C ARG A 46 4.44 -12.58 6.85
N TYR A 47 5.56 -13.28 6.65
CA TYR A 47 6.54 -12.97 5.62
C TYR A 47 6.32 -13.92 4.43
N SER A 48 6.19 -13.35 3.24
CA SER A 48 6.35 -14.08 1.98
C SER A 48 7.83 -14.26 1.68
N HIS A 49 8.21 -15.40 1.11
CA HIS A 49 9.57 -15.76 0.72
C HIS A 49 9.75 -15.86 -0.81
N LEU A 50 8.90 -15.17 -1.56
CA LEU A 50 9.07 -14.97 -3.00
C LEU A 50 10.22 -13.99 -3.24
N ASP A 51 11.25 -14.43 -3.96
CA ASP A 51 12.40 -13.59 -4.34
C ASP A 51 12.31 -13.31 -5.85
N THR A 52 12.02 -12.07 -6.23
CA THR A 52 11.91 -11.66 -7.64
C THR A 52 13.25 -11.52 -8.34
N SER A 53 14.38 -11.84 -7.70
CA SER A 53 15.72 -11.84 -8.29
C SER A 53 16.15 -10.50 -8.91
N SER A 54 15.70 -9.38 -8.35
CA SER A 54 16.19 -8.06 -8.75
C SER A 54 17.71 -7.97 -8.52
N PRO A 55 18.52 -7.71 -9.58
CA PRO A 55 19.98 -7.76 -9.50
C PRO A 55 20.57 -6.68 -8.60
N ASP A 56 19.90 -5.53 -8.49
CA ASP A 56 20.37 -4.36 -7.73
C ASP A 56 19.75 -4.28 -6.33
N TRP A 57 18.63 -4.98 -6.09
CA TRP A 57 17.93 -4.97 -4.81
C TRP A 57 17.52 -6.39 -4.38
N LYS A 58 18.34 -7.00 -3.53
CA LYS A 58 17.98 -8.29 -2.94
C LYS A 58 16.89 -8.11 -1.88
N GLU A 59 15.72 -8.69 -2.11
CA GLU A 59 14.59 -8.76 -1.18
C GLU A 59 14.18 -10.24 -0.97
N PRO A 60 14.78 -10.94 0.02
CA PRO A 60 14.51 -12.36 0.22
C PRO A 60 13.17 -12.63 0.94
N SER A 61 12.51 -11.58 1.44
CA SER A 61 11.21 -11.68 2.10
C SER A 61 10.60 -10.30 2.33
N TYR A 62 9.27 -10.23 2.33
CA TYR A 62 8.49 -9.03 2.63
C TYR A 62 7.20 -9.41 3.37
N LEU A 63 6.58 -8.43 4.03
CA LEU A 63 5.35 -8.65 4.83
C LEU A 63 4.14 -8.85 3.92
N SER A 64 3.23 -9.75 4.29
CA SER A 64 1.95 -9.90 3.60
C SER A 64 0.82 -10.11 4.59
N ASP A 65 -0.10 -9.15 4.64
CA ASP A 65 -1.36 -9.31 5.38
C ASP A 65 -2.44 -10.02 4.53
N LEU A 66 -2.24 -10.17 3.22
CA LEU A 66 -3.09 -11.03 2.36
C LEU A 66 -3.14 -12.46 2.90
N TYR A 67 -2.06 -12.95 3.54
CA TYR A 67 -2.06 -14.23 4.25
C TYR A 67 -3.22 -14.41 5.22
N PHE A 68 -3.66 -13.36 5.92
CA PHE A 68 -4.77 -13.45 6.87
C PHE A 68 -6.14 -13.40 6.18
N ALA A 69 -6.20 -12.88 4.95
CA ALA A 69 -7.42 -12.74 4.17
C ALA A 69 -7.70 -13.97 3.29
N ASP A 70 -6.67 -14.58 2.71
CA ASP A 70 -6.71 -15.76 1.84
C ASP A 70 -6.78 -17.04 2.71
N VAL A 71 -7.97 -17.42 3.19
CA VAL A 71 -8.18 -18.46 4.22
C VAL A 71 -8.35 -19.85 3.61
N TYR A 72 -8.96 -19.92 2.44
CA TYR A 72 -9.32 -21.14 1.76
C TYR A 72 -8.69 -21.19 0.36
N LYS A 73 -8.51 -22.41 -0.15
CA LYS A 73 -8.22 -22.65 -1.56
C LYS A 73 -9.05 -23.81 -2.08
N TYR A 74 -9.15 -23.90 -3.39
CA TYR A 74 -9.67 -25.09 -4.06
C TYR A 74 -8.53 -26.08 -4.37
N GLU A 75 -8.65 -27.30 -3.87
CA GLU A 75 -7.73 -28.41 -4.18
C GLU A 75 -8.57 -29.65 -4.55
N ASP A 76 -8.34 -30.19 -5.75
CA ASP A 76 -9.07 -31.36 -6.29
C ASP A 76 -10.60 -31.28 -6.21
N GLY A 77 -11.16 -30.06 -6.30
CA GLY A 77 -12.60 -29.80 -6.24
C GLY A 77 -13.18 -29.64 -4.84
N GLU A 78 -12.34 -29.71 -3.81
CA GLU A 78 -12.72 -29.50 -2.40
C GLU A 78 -12.16 -28.17 -1.88
N ILE A 79 -12.86 -27.57 -0.91
CA ILE A 79 -12.39 -26.38 -0.21
C ILE A 79 -11.50 -26.83 0.95
N VAL A 80 -10.23 -26.46 0.91
CA VAL A 80 -9.25 -26.76 1.96
C VAL A 80 -8.65 -25.48 2.54
N PHE A 81 -7.98 -25.59 3.68
CA PHE A 81 -7.31 -24.44 4.30
C PHE A 81 -6.09 -24.04 3.49
N GLU A 82 -5.97 -22.75 3.19
CA GLU A 82 -4.79 -22.20 2.52
C GLU A 82 -3.76 -21.80 3.58
N ASP A 83 -2.60 -22.44 3.58
CA ASP A 83 -1.60 -22.34 4.64
C ASP A 83 -0.32 -21.61 4.20
N TRP A 84 -0.21 -21.29 2.90
CA TRP A 84 0.92 -20.71 2.19
C TRP A 84 2.21 -21.54 2.25
N ASP A 85 2.18 -22.81 2.61
CA ASP A 85 3.37 -23.68 2.74
C ASP A 85 3.04 -25.07 2.19
N SER A 86 2.73 -25.10 0.89
CA SER A 86 2.23 -26.27 0.17
C SER A 86 3.19 -27.46 0.15
N ASN A 87 4.48 -27.23 0.40
CA ASN A 87 5.48 -28.29 0.52
C ASN A 87 5.88 -28.62 1.98
N GLY A 88 5.30 -27.92 2.96
CA GLY A 88 5.45 -28.19 4.39
C GLY A 88 6.85 -27.96 4.95
N ASN A 89 7.64 -27.06 4.36
CA ASN A 89 9.01 -26.80 4.79
C ASN A 89 9.15 -25.62 5.75
N GLY A 90 8.05 -24.92 6.04
CA GLY A 90 8.00 -23.79 6.97
C GLY A 90 8.47 -22.46 6.39
N LYS A 91 8.62 -22.35 5.07
CA LYS A 91 8.83 -21.09 4.35
C LYS A 91 7.58 -20.76 3.57
N TYR A 92 6.91 -19.71 4.00
CA TYR A 92 5.61 -19.37 3.46
C TYR A 92 5.71 -18.56 2.18
N ALA A 93 4.87 -18.90 1.20
CA ALA A 93 4.80 -18.29 -0.12
C ALA A 93 6.18 -18.23 -0.79
N GLU A 94 6.98 -19.30 -0.65
CA GLU A 94 8.30 -19.31 -1.27
C GLU A 94 8.15 -19.43 -2.78
N TRP A 95 8.97 -18.68 -3.51
CA TRP A 95 9.13 -18.88 -4.94
C TRP A 95 10.55 -18.49 -5.32
N SER A 96 11.28 -19.49 -5.80
CA SER A 96 12.66 -19.42 -6.22
C SER A 96 12.88 -20.35 -7.42
N ALA A 97 14.11 -20.40 -7.94
CA ALA A 97 14.47 -21.35 -8.99
C ALA A 97 14.38 -22.84 -8.56
N LEU A 98 14.37 -23.13 -7.26
CA LEU A 98 14.44 -24.51 -6.73
C LEU A 98 13.16 -24.98 -6.04
N SER A 99 12.35 -24.06 -5.55
CA SER A 99 11.13 -24.38 -4.79
C SER A 99 10.10 -23.29 -5.00
N LYS A 100 8.83 -23.69 -4.98
CA LYS A 100 7.69 -22.83 -5.21
C LYS A 100 6.46 -23.37 -4.49
N ASP A 101 5.77 -22.50 -3.76
CA ASP A 101 4.45 -22.77 -3.20
C ASP A 101 3.33 -22.56 -4.22
N ILE A 102 2.22 -23.28 -4.02
CA ILE A 102 0.97 -23.12 -4.78
C ILE A 102 -0.04 -22.41 -3.90
N LEU A 103 -0.48 -21.23 -4.35
CA LEU A 103 -1.31 -20.29 -3.60
C LEU A 103 -2.55 -19.93 -4.43
N ASP A 104 -3.69 -19.72 -3.77
CA ASP A 104 -4.90 -19.15 -4.39
C ASP A 104 -4.82 -17.62 -4.48
N LEU A 105 -4.37 -16.97 -3.40
CA LEU A 105 -4.18 -15.50 -3.28
C LEU A 105 -5.48 -14.70 -3.28
N ASN A 106 -6.63 -15.38 -3.24
CA ASN A 106 -7.93 -14.74 -3.31
C ASN A 106 -8.48 -14.44 -1.90
N PRO A 107 -8.77 -13.18 -1.54
CA PRO A 107 -9.28 -12.84 -0.21
C PRO A 107 -10.67 -13.45 0.07
N ASP A 108 -10.83 -14.16 1.19
CA ASP A 108 -12.11 -14.65 1.71
C ASP A 108 -12.78 -13.70 2.71
N VAL A 109 -11.96 -12.85 3.35
CA VAL A 109 -12.37 -11.78 4.26
C VAL A 109 -11.57 -10.50 4.00
N TYR A 110 -12.18 -9.36 4.27
CA TYR A 110 -11.56 -8.05 4.16
C TYR A 110 -10.62 -7.80 5.35
N VAL A 111 -9.32 -7.68 5.09
CA VAL A 111 -8.31 -7.44 6.12
C VAL A 111 -7.76 -6.02 6.02
N GLY A 112 -7.66 -5.35 7.17
CA GLY A 112 -6.91 -4.10 7.31
C GLY A 112 -6.12 -4.08 8.62
N ARG A 113 -4.99 -3.39 8.65
CA ARG A 113 -4.11 -3.31 9.83
C ARG A 113 -4.00 -1.90 10.36
N LEU A 114 -4.30 -1.74 11.65
CA LEU A 114 -3.82 -0.62 12.44
C LEU A 114 -2.46 -0.99 13.05
N ALA A 115 -1.35 -0.62 12.41
CA ALA A 115 0.01 -1.01 12.81
C ALA A 115 0.53 -0.28 14.07
N CYS A 116 -0.35 -0.03 15.05
CA CYS A 116 -0.09 0.71 16.26
C CYS A 116 1.01 0.04 17.11
N ARG A 117 2.01 0.81 17.50
CA ARG A 117 3.11 0.40 18.37
C ARG A 117 2.88 0.79 19.83
N SER A 118 1.92 1.67 20.09
CA SER A 118 1.60 2.21 21.40
C SER A 118 0.10 2.41 21.62
N VAL A 119 -0.33 2.47 22.89
CA VAL A 119 -1.71 2.83 23.27
C VAL A 119 -2.08 4.24 22.78
N GLY A 120 -1.11 5.15 22.65
CA GLY A 120 -1.33 6.49 22.11
C GLY A 120 -1.75 6.45 20.65
N GLU A 121 -1.10 5.64 19.82
CA GLU A 121 -1.48 5.46 18.41
C GLU A 121 -2.85 4.81 18.27
N VAL A 122 -3.18 3.81 19.10
CA VAL A 122 -4.53 3.22 19.11
C VAL A 122 -5.59 4.28 19.38
N LYS A 123 -5.36 5.15 20.39
CA LYS A 123 -6.27 6.26 20.68
C LYS A 123 -6.40 7.25 19.52
N ASN A 124 -5.28 7.59 18.87
CA ASN A 124 -5.31 8.46 17.70
C ASN A 124 -6.17 7.87 16.59
N MET A 125 -5.98 6.59 16.27
CA MET A 125 -6.75 5.92 15.21
C MET A 125 -8.23 5.84 15.54
N VAL A 126 -8.58 5.35 16.74
CA VAL A 126 -9.99 5.24 17.16
C VAL A 126 -10.69 6.60 17.12
N ASN A 127 -10.05 7.66 17.61
CA ASN A 127 -10.62 9.00 17.57
C ASN A 127 -10.84 9.49 16.13
N LYS A 128 -9.87 9.29 15.24
CA LYS A 128 -9.98 9.70 13.84
C LYS A 128 -11.03 8.92 13.07
N ILE A 129 -11.13 7.61 13.30
CA ILE A 129 -12.16 6.74 12.68
C ILE A 129 -13.54 7.23 13.10
N ILE A 130 -13.78 7.40 14.41
CA ILE A 130 -15.07 7.91 14.91
C ILE A 130 -15.36 9.30 14.35
N GLU A 131 -14.40 10.22 14.35
CA GLU A 131 -14.58 11.56 13.79
C GLU A 131 -14.94 11.51 12.31
N TYR A 132 -14.19 10.77 11.51
CA TYR A 132 -14.45 10.61 10.07
C TYR A 132 -15.84 10.03 9.81
N GLU A 133 -16.16 8.91 10.45
CA GLU A 133 -17.41 8.18 10.24
C GLU A 133 -18.65 8.95 10.71
N THR A 134 -18.52 9.83 11.69
CA THR A 134 -19.64 10.65 12.21
C THR A 134 -19.70 12.05 11.60
N SER A 135 -18.76 12.42 10.72
CA SER A 135 -18.68 13.76 10.13
C SER A 135 -19.53 13.96 8.88
N ASN A 136 -20.14 12.91 8.33
CA ASN A 136 -20.79 12.94 7.01
C ASN A 136 -19.84 13.52 5.93
N ALA A 137 -18.59 13.06 5.92
CA ALA A 137 -17.49 13.58 5.11
C ALA A 137 -17.87 13.73 3.63
N MET A 138 -18.61 12.77 3.07
CA MET A 138 -19.06 12.77 1.67
C MET A 138 -19.81 14.03 1.24
N GLN A 139 -20.51 14.67 2.19
CA GLN A 139 -21.27 15.91 1.93
C GLN A 139 -20.45 17.19 2.13
N GLN A 140 -19.21 17.08 2.61
CA GLN A 140 -18.32 18.21 2.83
C GLN A 140 -17.46 18.48 1.60
N ASP A 141 -17.18 19.75 1.33
CA ASP A 141 -16.47 20.16 0.09
C ASP A 141 -15.04 19.62 0.02
N TRP A 142 -14.36 19.41 1.15
CA TRP A 142 -13.02 18.83 1.15
C TRP A 142 -12.99 17.39 0.63
N PHE A 143 -14.07 16.62 0.83
CA PHE A 143 -14.10 15.22 0.41
C PHE A 143 -14.23 15.08 -1.11
N LYS A 144 -14.82 16.07 -1.78
CA LYS A 144 -14.94 16.09 -3.24
C LYS A 144 -13.60 16.28 -3.92
N ARG A 145 -12.52 16.58 -3.20
CA ARG A 145 -11.19 16.81 -3.80
C ARG A 145 -10.37 15.53 -3.80
N MET A 146 -9.68 15.29 -4.92
CA MET A 146 -8.64 14.26 -5.01
C MET A 146 -7.32 14.92 -5.38
N VAL A 147 -6.32 14.80 -4.50
CA VAL A 147 -4.97 15.29 -4.76
C VAL A 147 -4.17 14.17 -5.39
N VAL A 148 -3.64 14.41 -6.59
CA VAL A 148 -2.82 13.44 -7.28
C VAL A 148 -1.40 13.96 -7.52
N ILE A 149 -0.41 13.11 -7.26
CA ILE A 149 1.01 13.45 -7.31
C ILE A 149 1.72 12.43 -8.19
N GLY A 150 2.42 12.91 -9.23
CA GLY A 150 3.09 12.04 -10.19
C GLY A 150 4.13 12.78 -11.02
N GLY A 151 4.96 12.00 -11.72
CA GLY A 151 5.98 12.48 -12.64
C GLY A 151 6.46 11.35 -13.53
N ASP A 152 7.69 11.46 -14.00
CA ASP A 152 8.38 10.42 -14.77
C ASP A 152 8.95 9.38 -13.78
N THR A 153 8.41 8.16 -13.80
CA THR A 153 8.82 7.12 -12.83
C THR A 153 10.05 6.40 -13.36
N PHE A 154 10.19 6.20 -14.66
CA PHE A 154 11.31 5.48 -15.24
C PHE A 154 12.09 6.33 -16.27
N PRO A 155 12.66 7.49 -15.87
CA PRO A 155 13.34 8.43 -16.77
C PRO A 155 14.68 7.91 -17.30
N ASP A 156 15.11 6.74 -16.82
CA ASP A 156 16.34 6.06 -17.25
C ASP A 156 16.25 5.56 -18.69
N ASP A 157 15.03 5.33 -19.18
CA ASP A 157 14.79 4.82 -20.52
C ASP A 157 14.36 5.96 -21.47
N PRO A 158 15.27 6.47 -22.33
CA PRO A 158 14.98 7.64 -23.17
C PRO A 158 14.00 7.34 -24.31
N ASP A 159 13.73 6.07 -24.59
CA ASP A 159 12.81 5.66 -25.66
C ASP A 159 11.37 5.53 -25.16
N ASP A 160 11.14 5.54 -23.83
CA ASP A 160 9.80 5.54 -23.26
C ASP A 160 9.21 6.97 -23.27
N PRO A 161 8.11 7.22 -24.00
CA PRO A 161 7.52 8.56 -24.09
C PRO A 161 6.59 8.89 -22.93
N TYR A 162 6.39 7.98 -21.99
CA TYR A 162 5.37 8.08 -20.95
C TYR A 162 5.91 8.70 -19.66
N TYR A 163 5.00 9.30 -18.89
CA TYR A 163 5.25 9.76 -17.52
C TYR A 163 4.32 8.93 -16.62
N GLU A 164 4.76 7.72 -16.29
CA GLU A 164 3.92 6.65 -15.74
C GLU A 164 3.10 7.11 -14.54
N GLY A 165 3.70 7.92 -13.66
CA GLY A 165 3.01 8.44 -12.48
C GLY A 165 1.88 9.41 -12.81
N GLU A 166 2.05 10.25 -13.82
CA GLU A 166 1.00 11.18 -14.28
C GLU A 166 -0.12 10.45 -15.03
N ILE A 167 0.22 9.41 -15.79
CA ILE A 167 -0.75 8.58 -16.52
C ILE A 167 -1.60 7.77 -15.54
N SER A 168 -0.98 7.11 -14.57
CA SER A 168 -1.67 6.28 -13.57
C SER A 168 -2.60 7.14 -12.72
N THR A 169 -2.09 8.23 -12.14
CA THR A 169 -2.94 9.17 -11.38
C THR A 169 -4.02 9.84 -12.23
N GLY A 170 -3.73 10.14 -13.50
CA GLY A 170 -4.72 10.64 -14.46
C GLY A 170 -5.86 9.65 -14.68
N LYS A 171 -5.55 8.35 -14.73
CA LYS A 171 -6.54 7.28 -14.87
C LYS A 171 -7.36 7.08 -13.59
N SER A 172 -6.74 7.19 -12.42
CA SER A 172 -7.46 7.25 -11.13
C SER A 172 -8.51 8.36 -11.12
N LEU A 173 -8.15 9.57 -11.57
CA LEU A 173 -9.08 10.70 -11.68
C LEU A 173 -10.24 10.43 -12.65
N GLU A 174 -9.96 9.81 -13.80
CA GLU A 174 -11.00 9.43 -14.77
C GLU A 174 -12.02 8.48 -14.15
N TYR A 175 -11.54 7.45 -13.42
CA TYR A 175 -12.40 6.49 -12.74
C TYR A 175 -13.21 7.10 -11.62
N MET A 176 -12.68 8.10 -10.92
CA MET A 176 -13.36 8.79 -9.82
C MET A 176 -14.33 9.89 -10.30
N ALA A 177 -14.30 10.26 -11.58
CA ALA A 177 -15.16 11.31 -12.14
C ALA A 177 -16.68 11.11 -11.91
N PRO A 178 -17.25 9.88 -11.97
CA PRO A 178 -18.68 9.67 -11.71
C PRO A 178 -19.13 10.05 -10.28
N MET A 179 -18.21 10.07 -9.31
CA MET A 179 -18.48 10.53 -7.93
C MET A 179 -18.51 12.06 -7.80
N GLY A 180 -18.21 12.80 -8.87
CA GLY A 180 -18.09 14.26 -8.83
C GLY A 180 -16.81 14.74 -8.16
N ILE A 181 -15.74 13.94 -8.22
CA ILE A 181 -14.43 14.31 -7.68
C ILE A 181 -13.77 15.42 -8.52
N GLU A 182 -13.25 16.42 -7.82
CA GLU A 182 -12.51 17.56 -8.34
C GLU A 182 -10.99 17.29 -8.25
N PRO A 183 -10.26 17.33 -9.37
CA PRO A 183 -8.83 17.03 -9.40
C PRO A 183 -7.97 18.18 -8.87
N VAL A 184 -6.99 17.85 -8.04
CA VAL A 184 -5.86 18.73 -7.67
C VAL A 184 -4.58 18.03 -8.13
N LYS A 185 -4.07 18.41 -9.30
CA LYS A 185 -2.90 17.78 -9.91
C LYS A 185 -1.61 18.46 -9.43
N LEU A 186 -0.67 17.66 -8.97
CA LEU A 186 0.70 18.02 -8.68
C LEU A 186 1.61 17.14 -9.53
N TRP A 187 1.73 17.51 -10.80
CA TRP A 187 2.49 16.82 -11.83
C TRP A 187 3.82 17.51 -12.09
N ALA A 188 4.84 16.70 -12.41
CA ALA A 188 6.18 17.20 -12.67
C ALA A 188 6.26 17.88 -14.05
N SER A 189 5.58 17.32 -15.06
CA SER A 189 5.66 17.75 -16.46
C SER A 189 5.08 19.14 -16.71
N ASP A 190 4.01 19.51 -16.01
CA ASP A 190 3.36 20.82 -16.12
C ASP A 190 3.87 21.86 -15.10
N GLY A 191 4.80 21.45 -14.23
CA GLY A 191 5.41 22.27 -13.20
C GLY A 191 4.54 22.53 -11.97
N SER A 192 3.33 21.96 -11.88
CA SER A 192 2.42 22.14 -10.74
C SER A 192 2.96 21.54 -9.44
N LEU A 193 3.70 20.42 -9.51
CA LEU A 193 4.39 19.84 -8.36
C LEU A 193 5.47 20.77 -7.80
N LEU A 194 6.22 21.41 -8.69
CA LEU A 194 7.33 22.29 -8.30
C LEU A 194 6.86 23.67 -7.85
N LYS A 195 5.82 24.24 -8.46
CA LYS A 195 5.27 25.60 -8.22
C LYS A 195 6.03 26.44 -7.18
N ASP A 196 6.93 27.30 -7.65
CA ASP A 196 7.77 28.22 -6.86
C ASP A 196 8.69 27.56 -5.80
N GLN A 197 8.89 26.23 -5.85
CA GLN A 197 9.83 25.46 -5.04
C GLN A 197 10.94 24.86 -5.90
N ALA A 198 12.04 24.52 -5.24
CA ALA A 198 13.08 23.67 -5.81
C ALA A 198 12.70 22.18 -5.66
N PRO A 199 13.31 21.26 -6.43
CA PRO A 199 12.99 19.82 -6.35
C PRO A 199 13.07 19.22 -4.94
N ASP A 200 14.02 19.64 -4.12
CA ASP A 200 14.19 19.19 -2.72
C ASP A 200 13.17 19.81 -1.73
N THR A 201 12.39 20.80 -2.18
CA THR A 201 11.39 21.52 -1.39
C THR A 201 9.97 21.46 -1.96
N ALA A 202 9.77 20.74 -3.05
CA ALA A 202 8.47 20.50 -3.69
C ALA A 202 7.42 19.90 -2.74
N TRP A 203 7.87 19.17 -1.71
CA TRP A 203 7.01 18.63 -0.65
C TRP A 203 6.15 19.66 0.06
N LYS A 204 6.50 20.94 0.02
CA LYS A 204 5.66 22.01 0.59
C LYS A 204 4.34 22.15 -0.18
N ASN A 205 4.37 22.00 -1.50
CA ASN A 205 3.17 22.06 -2.33
C ASN A 205 2.27 20.84 -2.08
N VAL A 206 2.87 19.66 -1.87
CA VAL A 206 2.17 18.44 -1.47
C VAL A 206 1.51 18.62 -0.09
N VAL A 207 2.27 19.09 0.91
CA VAL A 207 1.76 19.36 2.26
C VAL A 207 0.64 20.40 2.21
N GLU A 208 0.79 21.46 1.42
CA GLU A 208 -0.23 22.50 1.23
C GLU A 208 -1.52 21.90 0.63
N ALA A 209 -1.42 21.17 -0.48
CA ALA A 209 -2.57 20.59 -1.16
C ALA A 209 -3.37 19.65 -0.25
N ILE A 210 -2.70 18.73 0.44
CA ILE A 210 -3.34 17.82 1.40
C ILE A 210 -3.92 18.60 2.60
N SER A 211 -3.21 19.63 3.09
CA SER A 211 -3.65 20.44 4.23
C SER A 211 -4.94 21.22 3.97
N GLN A 212 -5.22 21.56 2.71
CA GLN A 212 -6.48 22.19 2.33
C GLN A 212 -7.67 21.20 2.36
N GLY A 213 -7.44 19.90 2.57
CA GLY A 213 -8.45 18.85 2.69
C GLY A 213 -8.74 18.13 1.37
N ALA A 214 -8.77 16.80 1.41
CA ALA A 214 -9.04 15.93 0.27
C ALA A 214 -9.75 14.66 0.74
N GLY A 215 -10.69 14.13 -0.05
CA GLY A 215 -11.29 12.81 0.21
C GLY A 215 -10.34 11.69 -0.16
N PHE A 216 -9.56 11.90 -1.22
CA PHE A 216 -8.61 10.94 -1.75
C PHE A 216 -7.25 11.59 -2.05
N VAL A 217 -6.18 10.83 -1.85
CA VAL A 217 -4.83 11.22 -2.25
C VAL A 217 -4.19 10.06 -2.98
N ASP A 218 -3.52 10.33 -4.09
CA ASP A 218 -2.86 9.32 -4.93
C ASP A 218 -1.44 9.75 -5.27
N PHE A 219 -0.46 8.91 -4.97
CA PHE A 219 0.95 9.13 -5.24
C PHE A 219 1.47 8.01 -6.13
N GLU A 220 2.01 8.35 -7.31
CA GLU A 220 2.57 7.35 -8.24
C GLU A 220 4.00 7.71 -8.66
N GLY A 221 4.97 6.89 -8.24
CA GLY A 221 6.39 7.19 -8.38
C GLY A 221 7.29 6.26 -7.57
N HIS A 222 8.39 6.80 -7.02
CA HIS A 222 9.36 6.06 -6.23
C HIS A 222 9.12 6.18 -4.73
N GLY A 223 9.39 5.08 -4.03
CA GLY A 223 9.17 4.96 -2.60
C GLY A 223 10.32 4.29 -1.87
N ASN A 224 10.39 4.58 -0.58
CA ASN A 224 11.05 3.75 0.42
C ASN A 224 10.32 3.97 1.76
N PRO A 225 10.70 3.28 2.85
CA PRO A 225 9.97 3.38 4.11
C PRO A 225 9.98 4.77 4.78
N MET A 226 10.79 5.72 4.28
CA MET A 226 10.95 7.07 4.84
C MET A 226 10.46 8.17 3.91
N SER A 227 10.44 7.95 2.60
CA SER A 227 10.24 9.00 1.61
C SER A 227 9.59 8.52 0.32
N TRP A 228 8.82 9.41 -0.28
CA TRP A 228 8.31 9.29 -1.64
C TRP A 228 8.88 10.41 -2.52
N ALA A 229 9.23 10.09 -3.76
CA ALA A 229 9.78 11.02 -4.75
C ALA A 229 9.44 10.62 -6.20
N THR A 230 9.68 11.53 -7.14
CA THR A 230 9.53 11.30 -8.59
C THR A 230 10.59 12.10 -9.37
N HIS A 231 10.61 11.99 -10.69
CA HIS A 231 11.51 12.75 -11.56
C HIS A 231 10.78 13.75 -12.46
N PRO A 232 11.45 14.83 -12.89
CA PRO A 232 11.02 15.60 -14.04
C PRO A 232 11.06 14.75 -15.32
N PRO A 233 10.30 15.13 -16.36
CA PRO A 233 10.36 14.49 -17.68
C PRO A 233 11.79 14.27 -18.19
N HIS A 234 12.12 13.02 -18.46
CA HIS A 234 13.39 12.58 -19.04
C HIS A 234 14.65 13.05 -18.27
N ASP A 235 14.54 13.28 -16.95
CA ASP A 235 15.67 13.66 -16.09
C ASP A 235 15.82 12.76 -14.86
N LYS A 236 16.53 11.65 -15.06
CA LYS A 236 16.88 10.72 -13.99
C LYS A 236 17.79 11.25 -12.90
N ASN A 237 18.52 12.35 -13.15
CA ASN A 237 19.51 12.85 -12.20
C ASN A 237 18.87 13.77 -11.15
N THR A 238 17.73 14.38 -11.50
CA THR A 238 16.99 15.26 -10.61
C THR A 238 15.88 14.50 -9.89
N TRP A 239 15.93 14.49 -8.57
CA TRP A 239 14.87 13.95 -7.72
C TRP A 239 13.97 15.07 -7.22
N ILE A 240 12.66 14.96 -7.46
CA ILE A 240 11.64 15.83 -6.86
C ILE A 240 11.12 15.13 -5.60
N THR A 241 11.43 15.70 -4.43
CA THR A 241 10.98 15.18 -3.14
C THR A 241 9.51 15.53 -2.94
N GLY A 242 8.62 14.54 -3.06
CA GLY A 242 7.19 14.73 -2.84
C GLY A 242 6.82 14.74 -1.36
N MET A 243 7.28 13.77 -0.55
CA MET A 243 7.07 13.83 0.91
C MET A 243 7.95 12.84 1.67
N GLN A 244 8.48 13.26 2.82
CA GLN A 244 9.16 12.38 3.78
C GLN A 244 8.33 12.27 5.06
N VAL A 245 8.53 11.21 5.86
CA VAL A 245 7.85 11.03 7.17
C VAL A 245 7.99 12.25 8.09
N ILE A 246 9.12 12.95 8.00
CA ILE A 246 9.37 14.16 8.79
C ILE A 246 8.48 15.35 8.37
N HIS A 247 8.04 15.41 7.10
CA HIS A 247 7.21 16.49 6.57
C HIS A 247 5.74 16.32 6.98
N MET A 248 5.28 15.10 7.22
CA MET A 248 3.88 14.80 7.58
C MET A 248 3.42 15.50 8.88
N ARG A 249 4.34 15.89 9.77
CA ARG A 249 4.02 16.71 10.96
C ARG A 249 3.46 18.09 10.62
N LEU A 250 3.78 18.60 9.44
CA LEU A 250 3.42 19.92 8.94
C LEU A 250 2.02 19.97 8.30
N LEU A 251 1.38 18.82 8.11
CA LEU A 251 -0.01 18.75 7.63
C LEU A 251 -0.97 19.46 8.59
N GLN A 252 -1.98 20.15 8.03
CA GLN A 252 -2.96 20.95 8.77
C GLN A 252 -4.42 20.54 8.49
N ASN A 253 -4.64 19.34 7.97
CA ASN A 253 -5.95 18.79 7.60
C ASN A 253 -6.71 18.12 8.76
N LYS A 254 -6.81 18.79 9.91
CA LYS A 254 -7.60 18.25 11.04
C LYS A 254 -9.06 18.04 10.64
N GLY A 255 -9.61 16.86 10.92
CA GLY A 255 -10.98 16.48 10.56
C GLY A 255 -11.20 16.21 9.06
N MET A 256 -10.16 16.29 8.22
CA MET A 256 -10.23 16.12 6.76
C MET A 256 -9.23 15.04 6.33
N TYR A 257 -9.52 13.79 6.72
CA TYR A 257 -8.59 12.67 6.60
C TYR A 257 -8.82 11.90 5.29
N PRO A 258 -7.96 12.00 4.27
CA PRO A 258 -8.12 11.28 3.01
C PRO A 258 -7.91 9.77 3.16
N ILE A 259 -8.50 9.01 2.25
CA ILE A 259 -8.06 7.65 1.90
C ILE A 259 -6.91 7.79 0.90
N LEU A 260 -5.77 7.18 1.18
CA LEU A 260 -4.53 7.44 0.44
C LEU A 260 -4.00 6.20 -0.28
N MET A 261 -3.69 6.32 -1.56
CA MET A 261 -2.87 5.38 -2.32
C MET A 261 -1.44 5.88 -2.40
N VAL A 262 -0.46 4.99 -2.21
CA VAL A 262 0.96 5.31 -2.40
C VAL A 262 1.67 4.21 -3.20
N GLY A 263 1.64 4.39 -4.52
CA GLY A 263 2.43 3.65 -5.47
C GLY A 263 3.94 3.87 -5.25
N GLY A 264 4.69 2.81 -5.52
CA GLY A 264 6.15 2.75 -5.34
C GLY A 264 6.60 1.81 -4.24
N CYS A 265 7.92 1.65 -4.14
CA CYS A 265 8.54 0.60 -3.35
C CYS A 265 8.49 0.85 -1.83
N HIS A 266 8.21 -0.19 -1.04
CA HIS A 266 8.37 -0.26 0.42
C HIS A 266 7.68 0.85 1.26
N ASN A 267 6.79 1.66 0.66
CA ASN A 267 6.11 2.76 1.34
C ASN A 267 5.34 2.26 2.57
N SER A 268 4.83 1.02 2.51
CA SER A 268 4.07 0.36 3.57
C SER A 268 4.89 -0.72 4.30
N GLN A 269 6.23 -0.74 4.22
CA GLN A 269 7.09 -1.69 4.93
C GLN A 269 7.03 -1.52 6.46
N PHE A 270 5.96 -1.99 7.11
CA PHE A 270 5.66 -1.67 8.51
C PHE A 270 6.51 -2.40 9.56
N ASN A 271 7.49 -3.21 9.13
CA ASN A 271 8.52 -3.78 10.00
C ASN A 271 9.74 -2.87 10.22
N VAL A 272 9.84 -1.69 9.59
CA VAL A 272 10.97 -0.76 9.82
C VAL A 272 11.06 -0.20 11.24
N SER A 273 12.26 0.17 11.69
CA SER A 273 12.48 0.76 13.01
C SER A 273 13.85 1.41 13.10
N VAL A 274 13.98 2.51 13.85
CA VAL A 274 15.30 3.06 14.23
C VAL A 274 16.24 2.03 14.87
N LEU A 275 15.68 0.98 15.51
CA LEU A 275 16.46 -0.11 16.10
C LEU A 275 17.22 -0.94 15.05
N ASN A 276 16.81 -0.90 13.78
CA ASN A 276 17.46 -1.64 12.69
C ASN A 276 18.90 -1.14 12.43
N LEU A 277 19.26 0.07 12.85
CA LEU A 277 20.65 0.56 12.80
C LEU A 277 21.54 -0.12 13.85
N ILE A 278 20.97 -0.61 14.95
CA ILE A 278 21.68 -1.20 16.07
C ILE A 278 21.96 -2.67 15.76
N ASN A 279 22.99 -2.91 14.95
CA ASN A 279 23.43 -4.27 14.59
C ASN A 279 24.93 -4.43 14.86
N LEU A 280 25.32 -5.58 15.44
CA LEU A 280 26.73 -5.93 15.62
C LEU A 280 27.43 -6.18 14.27
N ASN A 281 26.66 -6.44 13.21
CA ASN A 281 27.15 -6.57 11.85
C ASN A 281 27.01 -5.24 11.10
N LEU A 282 28.16 -4.56 10.89
CA LEU A 282 28.22 -3.27 10.18
C LEU A 282 27.65 -3.32 8.76
N LYS A 283 27.75 -4.46 8.07
CA LYS A 283 27.14 -4.62 6.73
C LYS A 283 25.62 -4.53 6.81
N LYS A 284 25.01 -5.18 7.81
CA LYS A 284 23.56 -5.11 8.03
C LYS A 284 23.11 -3.71 8.45
N SER A 285 23.89 -3.01 9.27
CA SER A 285 23.60 -1.61 9.60
C SER A 285 23.67 -0.70 8.36
N TYR A 286 24.64 -0.92 7.48
CA TYR A 286 24.75 -0.17 6.22
C TYR A 286 23.59 -0.48 5.27
N GLU A 287 23.22 -1.75 5.12
CA GLU A 287 22.04 -2.16 4.34
C GLU A 287 20.77 -1.49 4.88
N ALA A 288 20.53 -1.54 6.19
CA ALA A 288 19.38 -0.89 6.82
C ALA A 288 19.37 0.63 6.60
N TYR A 289 20.54 1.27 6.61
CA TYR A 289 20.69 2.70 6.30
C TYR A 289 20.34 3.00 4.84
N TRP A 290 20.97 2.28 3.90
CA TRP A 290 20.79 2.45 2.46
C TRP A 290 19.35 2.23 2.02
N LYS A 291 18.69 1.20 2.59
CA LYS A 291 17.31 0.86 2.29
C LYS A 291 16.28 1.71 3.05
N SER A 292 16.72 2.64 3.89
CA SER A 292 15.85 3.42 4.78
C SER A 292 15.00 2.59 5.75
N GLU A 293 15.39 1.34 6.03
CA GLU A 293 14.72 0.45 7.00
C GLU A 293 14.88 0.92 8.45
N TRP A 294 15.69 1.96 8.67
CA TRP A 294 15.80 2.69 9.93
C TRP A 294 14.71 3.74 10.14
N SER A 295 13.79 3.91 9.18
CA SER A 295 12.64 4.78 9.36
C SER A 295 11.91 4.44 10.66
N PRO A 296 11.49 5.44 11.47
CA PRO A 296 10.87 5.17 12.75
C PRO A 296 9.64 4.25 12.62
N GLU A 297 8.79 4.48 11.61
CA GLU A 297 7.72 3.61 11.12
C GLU A 297 7.58 3.85 9.60
N SER A 298 6.86 2.98 8.87
CA SER A 298 6.74 3.10 7.41
C SER A 298 6.06 4.39 6.99
N TRP A 299 6.33 4.86 5.77
CA TRP A 299 5.73 6.06 5.20
C TRP A 299 4.20 6.01 5.24
N GLY A 300 3.62 4.88 4.78
CA GLY A 300 2.18 4.65 4.75
C GLY A 300 1.56 4.64 6.15
N TRP A 301 2.19 3.96 7.12
CA TRP A 301 1.66 3.98 8.48
C TRP A 301 1.84 5.33 9.17
N TRP A 302 2.98 6.01 8.93
CA TRP A 302 3.30 7.27 9.59
C TRP A 302 2.25 8.33 9.30
N ILE A 303 1.80 8.47 8.04
CA ILE A 303 0.75 9.44 7.70
C ILE A 303 -0.61 9.08 8.30
N VAL A 304 -0.89 7.77 8.44
CA VAL A 304 -2.15 7.27 9.01
C VAL A 304 -2.19 7.41 10.53
N LYS A 305 -1.10 7.19 11.28
CA LYS A 305 -1.15 7.24 12.75
C LYS A 305 -1.09 8.65 13.37
N MET A 306 -0.87 9.70 12.58
CA MET A 306 -0.73 11.07 13.08
C MET A 306 -2.01 11.52 13.82
N PRO A 307 -1.91 12.12 15.01
CA PRO A 307 -3.05 12.69 15.71
C PRO A 307 -3.53 13.95 14.98
N ASP A 308 -4.85 14.08 14.81
CA ASP A 308 -5.52 15.28 14.28
C ASP A 308 -5.02 15.76 12.90
N LYS A 309 -4.41 14.89 12.09
CA LYS A 309 -3.96 15.18 10.71
C LYS A 309 -3.61 13.89 9.96
N GLY A 310 -3.14 14.05 8.73
CA GLY A 310 -2.68 12.93 7.90
C GLY A 310 -3.87 12.23 7.25
N ALA A 311 -3.73 10.93 7.00
CA ALA A 311 -4.75 10.12 6.32
C ALA A 311 -5.60 9.33 7.32
N ILE A 312 -6.72 8.76 6.86
CA ILE A 312 -7.53 7.80 7.64
C ILE A 312 -7.15 6.34 7.34
N ALA A 313 -6.69 6.08 6.12
CA ALA A 313 -6.15 4.80 5.67
C ALA A 313 -5.10 5.05 4.58
N SER A 314 -4.15 4.13 4.44
CA SER A 314 -3.21 4.11 3.30
C SER A 314 -3.11 2.72 2.69
N ILE A 315 -2.98 2.65 1.38
CA ILE A 315 -2.73 1.43 0.62
C ILE A 315 -1.38 1.57 -0.09
N GLY A 316 -0.57 0.51 -0.10
CA GLY A 316 0.70 0.48 -0.83
C GLY A 316 1.55 -0.75 -0.51
N CYS A 317 2.72 -0.85 -1.14
CA CYS A 317 3.59 -2.03 -1.07
C CYS A 317 4.40 -2.14 0.22
N THR A 318 4.46 -3.34 0.80
CA THR A 318 5.39 -3.67 1.90
C THR A 318 6.80 -4.00 1.42
N GLY A 319 6.98 -4.31 0.15
CA GLY A 319 8.25 -4.64 -0.49
C GLY A 319 8.48 -3.87 -1.79
N LEU A 320 9.29 -4.43 -2.70
CA LEU A 320 9.61 -3.82 -3.98
C LEU A 320 8.41 -3.78 -4.94
N GLY A 321 7.79 -2.61 -5.10
CA GLY A 321 6.70 -2.36 -6.05
C GLY A 321 7.19 -2.32 -7.49
N TYR A 322 6.44 -2.94 -8.40
CA TYR A 322 6.76 -3.01 -9.83
C TYR A 322 5.80 -2.17 -10.66
N GLY A 323 6.36 -1.52 -11.68
CA GLY A 323 5.62 -0.84 -12.73
C GLY A 323 6.04 -1.36 -14.10
N ALA A 324 5.24 -1.06 -15.12
CA ALA A 324 5.56 -1.36 -16.51
C ALA A 324 5.76 -0.05 -17.29
N ILE A 325 6.54 -0.14 -18.36
CA ILE A 325 6.92 0.97 -19.25
C ILE A 325 6.52 0.64 -20.68
N TYR A 326 6.48 1.64 -21.56
CA TYR A 326 6.09 1.50 -22.97
C TYR A 326 4.61 1.14 -23.23
N ASP A 327 4.32 0.83 -24.50
CA ASP A 327 3.13 0.16 -25.02
C ASP A 327 3.64 -1.05 -25.82
N THR A 328 4.00 -2.11 -25.09
CA THR A 328 4.71 -3.27 -25.65
C THR A 328 3.80 -4.06 -26.59
N ASN A 329 2.51 -4.13 -26.28
CA ASN A 329 1.51 -4.87 -27.05
C ASN A 329 0.97 -4.06 -28.26
N LYS A 330 1.26 -2.74 -28.32
CA LYS A 330 0.89 -1.79 -29.38
C LYS A 330 -0.62 -1.59 -29.52
N ASP A 331 -1.35 -1.62 -28.40
CA ASP A 331 -2.79 -1.39 -28.37
C ASP A 331 -3.15 0.11 -28.21
N GLY A 332 -2.16 0.98 -28.04
CA GLY A 332 -2.32 2.42 -27.85
C GLY A 332 -2.58 2.82 -26.40
N ILE A 333 -2.49 1.89 -25.45
CA ILE A 333 -2.60 2.11 -24.01
C ILE A 333 -1.20 1.90 -23.40
N PRO A 334 -0.73 2.80 -22.52
CA PRO A 334 0.53 2.58 -21.82
C PRO A 334 0.47 1.38 -20.87
N ASP A 335 1.49 0.54 -20.89
CA ASP A 335 1.59 -0.67 -20.07
C ASP A 335 1.56 -0.34 -18.56
N CYS A 336 1.99 0.86 -18.16
CA CYS A 336 1.98 1.32 -16.76
C CYS A 336 0.60 1.24 -16.10
N ILE A 337 -0.50 1.33 -16.86
CA ILE A 337 -1.88 1.19 -16.35
C ILE A 337 -2.51 -0.16 -16.69
N GLN A 338 -1.75 -1.08 -17.28
CA GLN A 338 -2.20 -2.40 -17.72
C GLN A 338 -1.58 -3.55 -16.91
N GLN A 339 -0.52 -3.29 -16.15
CA GLN A 339 0.24 -4.31 -15.43
C GLN A 339 0.63 -3.86 -14.02
N TYR A 340 0.87 -4.82 -13.13
CA TYR A 340 1.51 -4.66 -11.82
C TYR A 340 0.86 -3.56 -10.94
N GLY A 341 1.68 -2.77 -10.24
CA GLY A 341 1.25 -1.72 -9.32
C GLY A 341 0.29 -0.73 -9.96
N GLY A 342 0.63 -0.20 -11.14
CA GLY A 342 -0.21 0.79 -11.78
C GLY A 342 -1.58 0.26 -12.24
N TRP A 343 -1.74 -1.05 -12.47
CA TRP A 343 -3.08 -1.64 -12.69
C TRP A 343 -3.87 -1.80 -11.40
N ILE A 344 -3.27 -2.34 -10.34
CA ILE A 344 -4.01 -2.62 -9.09
C ILE A 344 -4.38 -1.32 -8.36
N ASP A 345 -3.49 -0.31 -8.42
CA ASP A 345 -3.69 1.00 -7.80
C ASP A 345 -4.88 1.74 -8.46
N ILE A 346 -4.98 1.75 -9.79
CA ILE A 346 -6.13 2.36 -10.48
C ILE A 346 -7.41 1.51 -10.36
N GLN A 347 -7.29 0.19 -10.21
CA GLN A 347 -8.45 -0.69 -10.03
C GLN A 347 -9.16 -0.41 -8.70
N PHE A 348 -8.40 -0.10 -7.64
CA PHE A 348 -8.96 0.40 -6.38
C PHE A 348 -9.88 1.60 -6.59
N PHE A 349 -9.39 2.62 -7.30
CA PHE A 349 -10.18 3.82 -7.60
C PHE A 349 -11.35 3.54 -8.54
N LYS A 350 -11.20 2.61 -9.50
CA LYS A 350 -12.30 2.16 -10.37
C LYS A 350 -13.45 1.54 -9.61
N LEU A 351 -13.16 0.70 -8.62
CA LEU A 351 -14.17 0.05 -7.79
C LEU A 351 -14.95 1.07 -6.98
N ILE A 352 -14.27 2.08 -6.42
CA ILE A 352 -14.90 3.16 -5.67
C ILE A 352 -15.72 4.06 -6.61
N GLY A 353 -15.11 4.55 -7.69
CA GLY A 353 -15.71 5.49 -8.63
C GLY A 353 -16.96 4.96 -9.34
N ASN A 354 -17.02 3.64 -9.59
CA ASN A 354 -18.21 2.99 -10.16
C ASN A 354 -19.26 2.58 -9.12
N GLY A 355 -19.02 2.84 -7.83
CA GLY A 355 -19.95 2.48 -6.75
C GLY A 355 -19.98 0.98 -6.41
N ASN A 356 -18.93 0.23 -6.77
CA ASN A 356 -18.82 -1.20 -6.45
C ASN A 356 -18.28 -1.46 -5.04
N ALA A 357 -17.65 -0.46 -4.41
CA ALA A 357 -17.11 -0.55 -3.05
C ALA A 357 -17.78 0.46 -2.11
N THR A 358 -18.29 -0.02 -0.97
CA THR A 358 -18.88 0.84 0.07
C THR A 358 -17.86 1.15 1.17
N TYR A 359 -17.06 0.15 1.53
CA TYR A 359 -16.02 0.24 2.55
C TYR A 359 -14.62 0.16 1.92
N VAL A 360 -13.62 0.72 2.59
CA VAL A 360 -12.23 0.69 2.11
C VAL A 360 -11.72 -0.75 1.95
N GLY A 361 -12.10 -1.66 2.86
CA GLY A 361 -11.77 -3.07 2.75
C GLY A 361 -12.36 -3.73 1.50
N ASP A 362 -13.59 -3.36 1.10
CA ASP A 362 -14.22 -3.87 -0.12
C ASP A 362 -13.34 -3.53 -1.33
N ALA A 363 -13.00 -2.25 -1.50
CA ALA A 363 -12.21 -1.77 -2.63
C ALA A 363 -10.82 -2.45 -2.69
N HIS A 364 -10.16 -2.59 -1.55
CA HIS A 364 -8.84 -3.23 -1.45
C HIS A 364 -8.91 -4.72 -1.82
N SER A 365 -9.73 -5.51 -1.15
CA SER A 365 -9.73 -6.96 -1.41
C SER A 365 -10.36 -7.31 -2.76
N MET A 366 -11.33 -6.53 -3.26
CA MET A 366 -11.86 -6.73 -4.61
C MET A 366 -10.84 -6.38 -5.69
N ALA A 367 -9.99 -5.36 -5.50
CA ALA A 367 -8.91 -5.08 -6.45
C ALA A 367 -7.90 -6.24 -6.52
N ILE A 368 -7.57 -6.87 -5.38
CA ILE A 368 -6.75 -8.08 -5.34
C ILE A 368 -7.46 -9.24 -6.07
N ALA A 369 -8.73 -9.50 -5.77
CA ALA A 369 -9.50 -10.56 -6.40
C ALA A 369 -9.60 -10.36 -7.92
N ASP A 370 -9.86 -9.12 -8.36
CA ASP A 370 -9.86 -8.76 -9.78
C ASP A 370 -8.47 -8.97 -10.40
N TYR A 371 -7.38 -8.65 -9.70
CA TYR A 371 -6.03 -8.91 -10.18
C TYR A 371 -5.80 -10.43 -10.38
N VAL A 372 -6.06 -11.24 -9.35
CA VAL A 372 -5.90 -12.70 -9.40
C VAL A 372 -6.75 -13.32 -10.53
N ALA A 373 -7.93 -12.76 -10.81
CA ALA A 373 -8.79 -13.23 -11.88
C ALA A 373 -8.29 -12.84 -13.29
N ASN A 374 -7.54 -11.74 -13.44
CA ASN A 374 -7.10 -11.23 -14.74
C ASN A 374 -5.65 -11.58 -15.10
N PHE A 375 -4.81 -11.88 -14.10
CA PHE A 375 -3.40 -12.17 -14.28
C PHE A 375 -3.05 -13.58 -13.82
N GLU A 376 -2.11 -14.23 -14.51
CA GLU A 376 -1.63 -15.56 -14.13
C GLU A 376 -0.61 -15.44 -12.98
N THR A 377 -1.08 -15.06 -11.78
CA THR A 377 -0.27 -14.81 -10.57
C THR A 377 0.60 -16.00 -10.16
N MET A 378 0.21 -17.22 -10.52
CA MET A 378 1.03 -18.42 -10.30
C MET A 378 1.89 -18.80 -11.50
N ARG A 379 2.06 -17.96 -12.52
CA ARG A 379 3.05 -18.14 -13.61
C ARG A 379 4.10 -17.04 -13.65
N ASP A 380 3.74 -15.83 -13.28
CA ASP A 380 4.64 -14.69 -13.15
C ASP A 380 4.88 -14.33 -11.67
N ASN A 381 6.14 -14.21 -11.26
CA ASN A 381 6.48 -13.95 -9.86
C ASN A 381 6.30 -12.47 -9.47
N ILE A 382 6.31 -11.55 -10.42
CA ILE A 382 6.00 -10.14 -10.21
C ILE A 382 4.49 -9.97 -10.00
N ASP A 383 3.66 -10.66 -10.80
CA ASP A 383 2.21 -10.69 -10.59
C ASP A 383 1.85 -11.28 -9.22
N CYS A 384 2.46 -12.42 -8.85
CA CYS A 384 2.31 -13.03 -7.53
C CYS A 384 2.67 -12.04 -6.40
N LYS A 385 3.81 -11.36 -6.55
CA LYS A 385 4.30 -10.39 -5.57
C LYS A 385 3.39 -9.19 -5.43
N THR A 386 2.88 -8.66 -6.55
CA THR A 386 2.03 -7.47 -6.60
C THR A 386 0.86 -7.59 -5.63
N VAL A 387 0.14 -8.72 -5.64
CA VAL A 387 -0.99 -8.93 -4.72
C VAL A 387 -0.54 -9.25 -3.28
N GLN A 388 0.59 -9.93 -3.10
CA GLN A 388 1.07 -10.31 -1.77
C GLN A 388 1.53 -9.11 -0.93
N GLU A 389 2.16 -8.11 -1.54
CA GLU A 389 2.76 -6.99 -0.81
C GLU A 389 1.83 -5.78 -0.63
N TRP A 390 0.70 -5.75 -1.34
CA TRP A 390 -0.19 -4.61 -1.40
C TRP A 390 -1.18 -4.61 -0.22
N VAL A 391 -0.87 -3.81 0.82
CA VAL A 391 -1.56 -3.88 2.12
C VAL A 391 -2.43 -2.65 2.40
N LEU A 392 -3.55 -2.89 3.08
CA LEU A 392 -4.39 -1.84 3.67
C LEU A 392 -3.94 -1.54 5.11
N LEU A 393 -3.35 -0.38 5.32
CA LEU A 393 -3.06 0.17 6.65
C LEU A 393 -4.18 1.13 7.06
N GLY A 394 -5.20 0.59 7.71
CA GLY A 394 -6.41 1.31 8.08
C GLY A 394 -7.50 0.36 8.60
N ASP A 395 -8.67 0.92 8.89
CA ASP A 395 -9.86 0.15 9.25
C ASP A 395 -10.52 -0.41 7.97
N PRO A 396 -10.63 -1.74 7.79
CA PRO A 396 -11.26 -2.32 6.61
C PRO A 396 -12.77 -2.08 6.57
N THR A 397 -13.40 -1.74 7.70
CA THR A 397 -14.82 -1.42 7.82
C THR A 397 -15.12 0.07 7.65
N LEU A 398 -14.10 0.89 7.38
CA LEU A 398 -14.28 2.33 7.19
C LEU A 398 -15.19 2.59 5.98
N LYS A 399 -16.37 3.16 6.24
CA LYS A 399 -17.29 3.56 5.16
C LYS A 399 -16.71 4.75 4.40
N ILE A 400 -16.54 4.61 3.09
CA ILE A 400 -15.98 5.68 2.25
C ILE A 400 -16.91 6.90 2.32
N GLY A 401 -16.38 8.03 2.79
CA GLY A 401 -17.15 9.27 2.97
C GLY A 401 -17.98 9.34 4.27
N GLY A 402 -17.85 8.37 5.17
CA GLY A 402 -18.53 8.33 6.46
C GLY A 402 -20.03 8.00 6.38
N TYR A 403 -20.71 8.05 7.53
CA TYR A 403 -22.15 7.80 7.63
C TYR A 403 -22.93 9.11 7.59
N GLU A 404 -24.15 9.02 7.07
CA GLU A 404 -25.13 10.10 7.22
C GLU A 404 -25.48 10.25 8.71
N SER A 405 -25.45 11.50 9.19
CA SER A 405 -25.73 11.88 10.58
C SER A 405 -27.22 11.91 10.90
#